data_AF-A0A6I2QZE1-F1
#
_entry.id   AF-A0A6I2QZE1-F1
#
_cell.length_a   1.000
_cell.length_b   1.000
_cell.length_c   1.000
_cell.angle_alpha   90.00
_cell.angle_beta   90.00
_cell.angle_gamma   90.00
#
_symmetry.space_group_name_H-M   'P 1'
#
loop_
_entity.id
_entity.type
_entity.pdbx_description
1 polymer ?
#
loop_
_entity_poly.entity_id
_entity_poly.type
_entity_poly.pdbx_seq_one_letter_code
_entity_poly.pdbx_strand_id
1 'polypeptide(L)' 'MKNAGRDLQRPLLGLSVVPFQLAYTVSIHKAQGLEYNSAKEVIPSSNSEQISHGIFYTAITRAKEKLKIF' A
#
# COMPACT_ATOMS: atom_id res chain seq x y z
N MET A 1 25.86 -30.56 -28.52
CA MET A 1 25.68 -30.56 -27.07
C MET A 1 24.66 -29.50 -26.69
N LYS A 2 23.46 -29.91 -26.27
CA LYS A 2 22.41 -29.03 -25.71
C LYS A 2 22.54 -29.13 -24.19
N ASN A 3 22.90 -28.04 -23.51
CA ASN A 3 23.00 -28.04 -22.04
C ASN A 3 21.59 -28.04 -21.45
N ALA A 4 21.24 -29.19 -20.90
CA ALA A 4 20.13 -29.38 -19.99
C ALA A 4 20.41 -28.66 -18.66
N GLY A 5 19.34 -28.18 -18.04
CA GLY A 5 19.29 -28.00 -16.59
C GLY A 5 19.55 -26.59 -16.09
N ARG A 6 18.52 -25.73 -16.14
CA ARG A 6 18.22 -24.74 -15.09
C ARG A 6 16.72 -24.46 -14.99
N ASP A 7 15.92 -25.51 -14.82
CA ASP A 7 14.62 -25.40 -14.14
C ASP A 7 14.85 -25.73 -12.67
N LEU A 8 15.35 -24.75 -11.92
CA LEU A 8 15.31 -24.78 -10.46
C LEU A 8 13.92 -24.29 -10.03
N GLN A 9 12.90 -25.13 -10.23
CA GLN A 9 11.65 -25.01 -9.47
C GLN A 9 12.03 -25.20 -8.00
N ARG A 10 12.26 -24.10 -7.28
CA ARG A 10 12.55 -24.13 -5.85
C ARG A 10 11.34 -24.81 -5.17
N PRO A 11 11.53 -25.84 -4.33
CA PRO A 11 10.40 -26.47 -3.67
C PRO A 11 9.72 -25.42 -2.82
N LEU A 12 8.42 -25.23 -3.03
CA LEU A 12 7.53 -24.43 -2.19
C LEU A 12 7.37 -25.14 -0.84
N LEU A 13 8.45 -25.33 -0.09
CA LEU A 13 8.36 -25.64 1.33
C LEU A 13 7.70 -24.43 1.97
N GLY A 14 6.41 -24.62 2.29
CA GLY A 14 5.48 -23.57 2.66
C GLY A 14 6.01 -22.66 3.75
N LEU A 15 6.53 -21.50 3.35
CA LEU A 15 6.39 -20.31 4.16
C LEU A 15 4.89 -20.13 4.33
N SER A 16 4.37 -20.43 5.53
CA SER A 16 2.99 -20.12 5.88
C SER A 16 2.80 -18.62 5.68
N VAL A 17 2.23 -18.23 4.54
CA VAL A 17 1.88 -16.85 4.27
C VAL A 17 0.70 -16.56 5.18
N VAL A 18 0.99 -15.84 6.26
CA VAL A 18 -0.05 -15.36 7.17
C VAL A 18 -0.96 -14.42 6.36
N PRO A 19 -2.29 -14.67 6.30
CA PRO A 19 -3.19 -13.95 5.40
C PRO A 19 -3.54 -12.53 5.91
N PHE A 20 -2.73 -11.96 6.78
CA PHE A 20 -2.93 -10.63 7.35
C PHE A 20 -1.59 -9.94 7.63
N GLN A 21 -1.63 -8.62 7.64
CA GLN A 21 -0.50 -7.76 7.94
C GLN A 21 -0.96 -6.68 8.93
N LEU A 22 -0.06 -6.24 9.81
CA LEU A 22 -0.31 -5.07 10.66
C LEU A 22 -0.43 -3.82 9.78
N ALA A 23 -1.40 -2.96 10.10
CA ALA A 23 -1.75 -1.79 9.31
C ALA A 23 -1.76 -0.51 10.17
N TYR A 24 -0.59 -0.13 10.72
CA TYR A 24 -0.43 1.16 11.40
C TYR A 24 -0.62 2.35 10.46
N THR A 25 -0.32 2.15 9.18
CA THR A 25 -0.60 3.07 8.09
C THR A 25 -0.98 2.23 6.87
N VAL A 26 -1.88 2.75 6.07
CA VAL A 26 -2.34 2.12 4.83
C VAL A 26 -2.08 3.07 3.68
N SER A 27 -1.80 2.52 2.49
CA SER A 27 -1.74 3.35 1.30
C SER A 27 -3.13 3.87 0.95
N ILE A 28 -3.19 5.03 0.30
CA ILE A 28 -4.45 5.64 -0.17
C ILE A 28 -5.26 4.65 -1.02
N HIS A 29 -4.59 3.87 -1.87
CA HIS A 29 -5.23 2.83 -2.69
C HIS A 29 -5.86 1.71 -1.84
N LYS A 30 -5.19 1.24 -0.79
CA LYS A 30 -5.75 0.22 0.12
C LYS A 30 -6.91 0.77 0.97
N ALA A 31 -6.98 2.08 1.16
CA ALA A 31 -8.04 2.75 1.90
C ALA A 31 -9.28 3.09 1.04
N GLN A 32 -9.31 2.72 -0.25
CA GLN A 32 -10.46 2.98 -1.12
C GLN A 32 -11.73 2.33 -0.57
N GLY A 33 -12.82 3.11 -0.53
CA GLY A 33 -14.10 2.66 0.02
C GLY A 33 -14.19 2.65 1.56
N LEU A 34 -13.09 2.95 2.27
CA LEU A 34 -13.08 3.12 3.72
C LEU A 34 -13.26 4.58 4.10
N GLU A 35 -13.81 4.86 5.28
CA GLU A 35 -13.91 6.20 5.85
C GLU A 35 -13.51 6.15 7.33
N TYR A 36 -12.93 7.24 7.82
CA TYR A 36 -12.45 7.36 9.20
C TYR A 36 -12.92 8.67 9.81
N ASN A 37 -13.29 8.66 11.09
CA ASN A 37 -13.63 9.90 11.81
C ASN A 37 -12.42 10.87 11.79
N SER A 38 -11.20 10.34 11.87
CA SER A 38 -9.99 11.12 11.68
C SER A 38 -9.00 10.40 10.76
N ALA A 39 -8.42 11.13 9.81
CA ALA A 39 -7.32 10.68 8.99
C ALA A 39 -6.11 11.61 9.13
N LYS A 40 -4.91 11.01 9.04
CA LYS A 40 -3.64 11.73 8.99
C LYS A 40 -2.92 11.31 7.72
N GLU A 41 -2.87 12.21 6.75
CA GLU A 41 -2.15 11.97 5.51
C GLU A 41 -0.68 12.33 5.69
N VAL A 42 0.21 11.45 5.26
CA VAL A 42 1.66 11.66 5.31
C VAL A 42 2.18 11.54 3.89
N ILE A 43 2.77 12.62 3.37
CA ILE A 43 3.32 12.66 2.01
C ILE A 43 4.84 12.90 2.11
N PRO A 44 5.65 11.83 2.06
CA PRO A 44 7.10 11.98 2.02
C PRO A 44 7.53 12.81 0.81
N SER A 45 8.55 13.64 0.97
CA SER A 45 9.12 14.45 -0.13
C SER A 45 9.62 13.60 -1.29
N SER A 46 10.03 12.35 -1.05
CA SER A 46 10.39 11.39 -2.09
C SER A 46 9.24 11.01 -3.03
N ASN A 47 7.99 11.24 -2.62
CA ASN A 47 6.80 10.83 -3.32
C ASN A 47 5.91 12.01 -3.75
N SER A 48 6.26 13.25 -3.38
CA SER A 48 5.40 14.42 -3.63
C SER A 48 5.14 14.65 -5.12
N GLU A 49 6.12 14.38 -5.99
CA GLU A 49 5.96 14.52 -7.45
C GLU A 49 5.03 13.46 -8.07
N GLN A 50 4.84 12.33 -7.40
CA GLN A 50 4.01 11.22 -7.87
C GLN A 50 2.55 11.32 -7.38
N ILE A 51 2.26 12.23 -6.45
CA ILE A 51 0.92 12.46 -5.94
C ILE A 51 0.17 13.31 -6.97
N SER A 52 -0.72 12.66 -7.71
CA SER A 52 -1.68 13.39 -8.56
C SER A 52 -2.78 14.04 -7.71
N HIS A 53 -3.43 15.05 -8.27
CA HIS A 53 -4.59 15.70 -7.64
C HIS A 53 -5.68 14.68 -7.25
N GLY A 54 -5.93 13.67 -8.09
CA GLY A 54 -6.92 12.63 -7.82
C GLY A 54 -6.56 11.74 -6.63
N ILE A 55 -5.29 11.37 -6.49
CA ILE A 55 -4.81 10.59 -5.34
C ILE A 55 -4.94 11.41 -4.08
N PHE A 56 -4.52 12.68 -4.11
CA PHE A 56 -4.62 13.57 -2.97
C PHE A 56 -6.07 13.84 -2.55
N TYR A 57 -6.95 14.11 -3.51
CA TYR A 57 -8.38 14.25 -3.27
C TYR A 57 -8.99 12.97 -2.65
N THR A 58 -8.60 11.81 -3.15
CA THR A 58 -9.07 10.52 -2.61
C THR A 58 -8.64 10.36 -1.15
N ALA A 59 -7.41 10.75 -0.80
CA ALA A 59 -6.89 10.73 0.56
C ALA A 59 -7.70 11.65 1.50
N ILE A 60 -7.88 12.91 1.10
CA ILE A 60 -8.64 13.92 1.86
C ILE A 60 -10.06 13.43 2.16
N THR A 61 -10.75 12.86 1.17
CA THR A 61 -12.14 12.38 1.34
C THR A 61 -12.27 11.14 2.22
N ARG A 62 -11.18 10.52 2.69
CA ARG A 62 -11.27 9.43 3.68
C ARG A 62 -11.59 9.95 5.10
N ALA A 63 -11.36 11.23 5.38
CA ALA A 63 -11.64 11.83 6.69
C ALA A 63 -13.08 12.38 6.75
N LYS A 64 -13.85 11.95 7.76
CA LYS A 64 -15.23 12.44 8.00
C LYS A 64 -15.27 13.70 8.84
N GLU A 65 -14.40 13.82 9.84
CA GLU A 65 -14.44 14.94 10.80
C GLU A 65 -13.09 15.67 10.91
N LYS A 66 -11.99 14.94 11.07
CA LYS A 66 -10.67 15.52 11.39
C LYS A 66 -9.61 15.07 10.41
N LEU A 67 -9.06 16.02 9.66
CA LEU A 67 -7.94 15.81 8.75
C LEU A 67 -6.69 16.52 9.27
N LYS A 68 -5.54 15.85 9.21
CA LYS A 68 -4.21 16.47 9.31
C LYS A 68 -3.34 15.96 8.16
N ILE A 69 -2.51 16.83 7.60
CA ILE A 69 -1.60 16.51 6.50
C ILE A 69 -0.18 16.84 6.96
N PHE A 70 0.77 15.93 6.73
CA PHE A 70 2.18 16.00 7.13
C PHE A 70 3.10 15.79 5.94
#